data_AF-M5RIS5-F1
#
_entry.id   AF-M5RIS5-F1
#
_cell.length_a   1.000
_cell.length_b   1.000
_cell.length_c   1.000
_cell.angle_alpha   90.00
_cell.angle_beta   90.00
_cell.angle_gamma   90.00
#
_symmetry.space_group_name_H-M   'P 1'
#
loop_
_entity.id
_entity.type
_entity.pdbx_description
1 polymer ?
#
loop_
_entity_poly.entity_id
_entity_poly.type
_entity_poly.pdbx_seq_one_letter_code
_entity_poly.pdbx_strand_id
1 'polypeptide(L)'
;MRLSTSFLPNTNPIDETTDVAVVIDILRATTVMTVAIANGANEITTTCDVQTAREIANSLTPPPLLCGERACVPIAGFDCGNSPAEYSPPESRVAI
;
A
#
# COMPACT_ATOMS: atom_id res chain seq x y z
N MET A 1 4.61 -20.92 19.66
CA MET A 1 3.97 -20.03 18.67
C MET A 1 2.53 -19.80 19.09
N ARG A 2 2.15 -18.56 19.35
CA ARG A 2 0.77 -18.15 19.63
C ARG A 2 0.21 -17.50 18.37
N LEU A 3 -0.97 -17.90 17.93
CA LEU A 3 -1.68 -17.26 16.82
C LEU A 3 -2.94 -16.59 17.38
N SER A 4 -3.07 -15.29 17.10
CA SER A 4 -4.23 -14.48 17.46
C SER A 4 -4.74 -13.79 16.20
N THR A 5 -6.05 -13.57 16.09
CA THR A 5 -6.66 -12.90 14.95
C THR A 5 -7.52 -11.73 15.39
N SER A 6 -7.38 -10.60 14.70
CA SER A 6 -8.21 -9.40 14.87
C SER A 6 -9.02 -9.20 13.60
N PHE A 7 -10.36 -9.21 13.70
CA PHE A 7 -11.21 -9.01 12.52
C PHE A 7 -11.35 -7.54 12.10
N LEU A 8 -11.05 -6.62 13.02
CA LEU A 8 -10.99 -5.19 12.78
C LEU A 8 -9.70 -4.63 13.40
N PRO A 9 -9.13 -3.54 12.85
CA PRO A 9 -7.88 -2.95 13.35
C PRO A 9 -7.88 -2.64 14.86
N ASN A 10 -9.05 -2.32 15.43
CA ASN A 10 -9.16 -1.83 16.80
C ASN A 10 -9.69 -2.88 17.80
N THR A 11 -9.90 -4.13 17.37
CA THR A 11 -10.55 -5.17 18.22
C THR A 11 -9.60 -5.93 19.13
N ASN A 12 -8.34 -6.02 18.76
CA ASN A 12 -7.27 -6.64 19.54
C ASN A 12 -6.01 -5.85 19.18
N PRO A 13 -5.67 -4.82 19.96
CA PRO A 13 -4.54 -3.96 19.64
C PRO A 13 -3.25 -4.77 19.67
N ILE A 14 -2.38 -4.48 18.72
CA ILE A 14 -0.99 -4.94 18.76
C ILE A 14 -0.35 -4.33 20.01
N ASP A 15 0.19 -5.17 20.88
CA ASP A 15 0.81 -4.78 22.14
C ASP A 15 2.27 -5.26 22.22
N GLU A 16 2.95 -5.00 23.34
CA GLU A 16 4.34 -5.43 23.55
C GLU A 16 4.57 -6.95 23.51
N THR A 17 3.51 -7.76 23.51
CA THR A 17 3.59 -9.22 23.41
C THR A 17 3.50 -9.74 21.98
N THR A 18 3.27 -8.87 21.00
CA THR A 18 3.11 -9.23 19.60
C THR A 18 4.46 -9.29 18.89
N ASP A 19 4.91 -10.50 18.55
CA ASP A 19 6.19 -10.71 17.84
C ASP A 19 6.11 -10.33 16.34
N VAL A 20 5.01 -10.70 15.68
CA VAL A 20 4.80 -10.51 14.24
C VAL A 20 3.34 -10.15 13.99
N ALA A 21 3.12 -9.09 13.22
CA ALA A 21 1.80 -8.70 12.71
C ALA A 21 1.67 -9.03 11.22
N VAL A 22 0.57 -9.69 10.84
CA VAL A 22 0.23 -9.95 9.43
C VAL A 22 -1.03 -9.16 9.10
N VAL A 23 -0.88 -8.13 8.27
CA VAL A 23 -1.99 -7.29 7.82
C VAL A 23 -2.64 -7.92 6.60
N ILE A 24 -3.97 -8.00 6.61
CA ILE A 24 -4.77 -8.60 5.53
C ILE A 24 -5.87 -7.62 5.12
N ASP A 25 -5.71 -7.05 3.94
CA ASP A 25 -6.75 -6.31 3.21
C ASP A 25 -6.78 -6.85 1.78
N ILE A 26 -7.52 -7.94 1.60
CA ILE A 26 -7.52 -8.73 0.36
C ILE A 26 -8.12 -7.92 -0.79
N LEU A 27 -9.12 -7.07 -0.50
CA LEU A 27 -9.89 -6.30 -1.48
C LEU A 27 -9.76 -4.81 -1.18
N ARG A 28 -8.64 -4.16 -1.54
CA ARG A 28 -7.59 -4.65 -2.47
C ARG A 28 -6.15 -4.33 -2.04
N ALA A 29 -5.94 -3.60 -0.96
CA ALA A 29 -4.65 -2.97 -0.68
C ALA A 29 -3.49 -3.97 -0.60
N THR A 30 -3.58 -5.00 0.24
CA THR A 30 -2.47 -5.96 0.40
C THR A 30 -2.26 -6.85 -0.83
N THR A 31 -3.32 -7.10 -1.62
CA THR A 31 -3.20 -7.78 -2.92
C THR A 31 -2.44 -6.92 -3.92
N VAL A 32 -2.77 -5.62 -4.02
CA VAL A 32 -2.04 -4.66 -4.85
C VAL A 32 -0.57 -4.59 -4.45
N MET A 33 -0.28 -4.48 -3.16
CA MET A 33 1.10 -4.42 -2.66
C MET A 33 1.90 -5.65 -3.05
N THR A 34 1.29 -6.84 -2.88
CA THR A 34 1.94 -8.11 -3.25
C THR A 34 2.23 -8.17 -4.75
N VAL A 35 1.29 -7.73 -5.60
CA VAL A 35 1.47 -7.72 -7.06
C VAL A 35 2.50 -6.67 -7.49
N ALA A 36 2.49 -5.48 -6.91
CA ALA A 36 3.46 -4.42 -7.20
C ALA A 36 4.89 -4.86 -6.90
N ILE A 37 5.14 -5.44 -5.72
CA ILE A 37 6.46 -5.98 -5.36
C ILE A 37 6.85 -7.13 -6.30
N ALA A 38 5.93 -8.06 -6.58
CA ALA A 38 6.20 -9.18 -7.49
C ALA A 38 6.57 -8.72 -8.91
N ASN A 39 6.10 -7.53 -9.31
CA ASN A 39 6.39 -6.92 -10.62
C ASN A 39 7.52 -5.87 -10.59
N GLY A 40 8.29 -5.80 -9.50
CA GLY A 40 9.54 -5.04 -9.44
C GLY A 40 9.48 -3.68 -8.73
N ALA A 41 8.41 -3.38 -8.00
CA ALA A 41 8.44 -2.26 -7.06
C ALA A 41 9.46 -2.55 -5.95
N ASN A 42 10.37 -1.61 -5.69
CA ASN A 42 11.43 -1.78 -4.69
C ASN A 42 10.92 -1.56 -3.25
N GLU A 43 9.96 -0.66 -3.10
CA GLU A 43 9.41 -0.22 -1.81
C GLU A 43 7.98 0.27 -2.01
N ILE A 44 7.17 0.15 -0.95
CA ILE A 44 5.81 0.68 -0.88
C ILE A 44 5.69 1.57 0.35
N THR A 45 5.30 2.83 0.16
CA THR A 45 5.07 3.78 1.26
C THR A 45 3.58 4.09 1.40
N THR A 46 2.95 3.58 2.45
CA THR A 46 1.52 3.83 2.69
C THR A 46 1.28 5.16 3.43
N THR A 47 0.26 5.92 3.02
CA THR A 47 -0.18 7.14 3.71
C THR A 47 -1.66 7.11 4.06
N CYS A 48 -2.07 7.85 5.09
CA CYS A 48 -3.48 7.96 5.50
C CYS A 48 -4.29 8.88 4.57
N ASP A 49 -3.66 9.90 3.99
CA ASP A 49 -4.31 10.90 3.16
C ASP A 49 -3.56 11.19 1.86
N VAL A 50 -4.32 11.72 0.90
CA VAL A 50 -3.87 12.01 -0.46
C VAL A 50 -2.86 13.16 -0.49
N GLN A 51 -2.99 14.11 0.43
CA GLN A 51 -2.14 15.30 0.45
C GLN A 51 -0.72 14.92 0.91
N THR A 52 -0.59 14.11 1.96
CA THR A 52 0.69 13.54 2.41
C THR A 52 1.32 12.66 1.34
N ALA A 53 0.55 11.84 0.61
CA ALA A 53 1.11 11.06 -0.51
C ALA A 53 1.78 11.96 -1.56
N ARG A 54 1.11 13.05 -1.96
CA ARG A 54 1.65 14.03 -2.91
C ARG A 54 2.87 14.75 -2.37
N GLU A 55 2.85 15.14 -1.09
CA GLU A 55 3.98 15.82 -0.44
C GLU A 55 5.22 14.93 -0.41
N ILE A 56 5.07 13.66 -0.03
CA ILE A 56 6.18 12.69 -0.05
C ILE A 56 6.67 12.49 -1.48
N ALA A 57 5.78 12.26 -2.45
CA ALA A 57 6.18 12.05 -3.84
C ALA A 57 6.97 13.24 -4.41
N ASN A 58 6.56 14.48 -4.10
CA ASN A 58 7.27 15.69 -4.52
C ASN A 58 8.63 15.87 -3.83
N SER A 59 8.86 15.22 -2.68
CA SER A 59 10.12 15.29 -1.95
C SER A 59 11.18 14.29 -2.43
N LEU A 60 10.79 13.32 -3.25
CA LEU A 60 11.65 12.21 -3.71
C LEU A 60 12.17 12.45 -5.13
N THR A 61 13.37 11.95 -5.41
CA THR A 61 13.99 11.98 -6.74
C THR A 61 14.70 10.64 -7.01
N PRO A 62 14.32 9.90 -8.08
CA PRO A 62 13.24 10.18 -9.02
C PRO A 62 11.86 10.12 -8.35
N PRO A 63 10.83 10.76 -8.94
CA PRO A 63 9.48 10.70 -8.38
C PRO A 63 8.97 9.25 -8.36
N PRO A 64 8.33 8.82 -7.28
CA PRO A 64 7.69 7.52 -7.20
C PRO A 64 6.42 7.47 -8.07
N LEU A 65 5.82 6.29 -8.20
CA LEU A 65 4.45 6.15 -8.68
C LEU A 65 3.49 6.52 -7.55
N LEU A 66 2.56 7.43 -7.81
CA LEU A 66 1.43 7.70 -6.90
C LEU A 66 0.29 6.73 -7.20
N CYS A 67 -0.16 6.02 -6.18
CA CYS A 67 -1.04 4.87 -6.30
C CYS A 67 -2.15 4.92 -5.25
N GLY A 68 -3.38 4.54 -5.63
CA GLY A 68 -4.44 4.36 -4.64
C GLY A 68 -5.83 4.76 -5.08
N GLU A 69 -6.75 4.76 -4.12
CA GLU A 69 -8.17 4.98 -4.36
C GLU A 69 -8.85 5.78 -3.26
N ARG A 70 -10.03 6.31 -3.58
CA ARG A 70 -11.04 6.70 -2.60
C ARG A 70 -12.40 6.18 -3.08
N ALA A 71 -13.11 5.50 -2.19
CA ALA A 71 -14.42 4.89 -2.48
C ALA A 71 -14.39 3.98 -3.73
N CYS A 72 -13.33 3.18 -3.87
CA CYS A 72 -13.02 2.30 -5.00
C CYS A 72 -12.75 3.02 -6.33
N VAL A 73 -12.56 4.34 -6.33
CA VAL A 73 -12.27 5.16 -7.52
C VAL A 73 -10.81 5.61 -7.50
N PRO A 74 -10.07 5.49 -8.61
CA PRO A 74 -8.71 6.04 -8.71
C PRO A 74 -8.66 7.53 -8.36
N ILE A 75 -7.61 7.95 -7.67
CA ILE A 75 -7.43 9.35 -7.29
C ILE A 75 -6.98 10.15 -8.52
N ALA A 76 -7.64 11.29 -8.78
CA ALA A 76 -7.27 12.14 -9.90
C ALA A 76 -5.81 12.62 -9.79
N GLY A 77 -5.03 12.40 -10.86
CA GLY A 77 -3.61 12.75 -10.95
C GLY A 77 -2.66 11.73 -10.33
N PHE A 78 -3.14 10.57 -9.88
CA PHE A 78 -2.29 9.42 -9.51
C PHE A 78 -1.99 8.58 -10.75
N ASP A 79 -0.86 7.87 -10.74
CA ASP A 79 -0.40 7.02 -11.85
C ASP A 79 -1.21 5.71 -11.94
N CYS A 80 -1.60 5.14 -10.80
CA CYS A 80 -2.39 3.90 -10.73
C CYS A 80 -3.50 3.98 -9.67
N GLY A 81 -4.57 3.22 -9.90
CA GLY A 81 -5.61 2.95 -8.92
C GLY A 81 -5.21 1.86 -7.92
N ASN A 82 -6.21 1.32 -7.21
CA ASN A 82 -6.04 0.17 -6.31
C ASN A 82 -6.49 -1.15 -6.98
N SER A 83 -6.34 -1.28 -8.30
CA SER A 83 -6.57 -2.54 -9.01
C SER A 83 -5.25 -3.29 -9.22
N PRO A 84 -5.11 -4.55 -8.80
CA PRO A 84 -3.86 -5.31 -9.01
C PRO A 84 -3.43 -5.42 -10.47
N ALA A 85 -4.39 -5.41 -11.42
CA ALA A 85 -4.10 -5.50 -12.85
C ALA A 85 -3.40 -4.26 -13.42
N GLU A 86 -3.45 -3.12 -12.73
CA GLU A 86 -2.76 -1.89 -13.15
C GLU A 86 -1.24 -1.96 -12.92
N TYR A 87 -0.79 -2.84 -12.02
CA TYR A 87 0.60 -3.02 -11.64
C TYR A 87 1.25 -4.11 -12.51
N SER A 88 1.28 -3.89 -13.82
CA SER A 88 2.12 -4.69 -14.73
C SER A 88 3.61 -4.44 -14.45
N PRO A 89 4.58 -5.09 -15.12
CA PRO A 89 6.00 -4.75 -14.96
C PRO A 89 6.43 -3.60 -15.89
N PRO A 90 6.55 -2.34 -15.40
CA PRO A 90 7.39 -1.32 -16.02
C PRO A 90 8.63 -1.04 -15.15
N GLU A 91 9.63 -0.36 -15.73
CA GLU A 91 10.94 -0.03 -15.13
C GLU A 91 10.88 0.26 -13.62
N SER A 92 11.74 -0.39 -12.83
CA SER A 92 11.83 -0.35 -11.37
C SER A 92 11.57 1.04 -10.76
N ARG A 93 10.40 1.26 -10.15
CA ARG A 93 10.06 2.50 -9.42
C ARG A 93 9.48 2.18 -8.05
N VAL A 94 9.69 3.11 -7.11
CA VAL A 94 9.06 3.10 -5.78
C VAL A 94 7.57 3.41 -5.94
N ALA A 95 6.68 2.70 -5.26
CA ALA A 95 5.25 2.98 -5.24
C ALA A 95 4.87 3.65 -3.91
N ILE A 96 4.07 4.71 -3.98
CA ILE A 96 3.47 5.39 -2.82
C ILE A 96 1.96 5.31 -2.97
#